data_AF-A0A953ZXH3-F1
#
_entry.id   AF-A0A953ZXH3-F1
#
_cell.length_a   1.000
_cell.length_b   1.000
_cell.length_c   1.000
_cell.angle_alpha   90.00
_cell.angle_beta   90.00
_cell.angle_gamma   90.00
#
_symmetry.space_group_name_H-M   'P 1'
#
loop_
_entity.id
_entity.type
_entity.pdbx_description
1 polymer ?
#
loop_
_entity_poly.entity_id
_entity_poly.type
_entity_poly.pdbx_seq_one_letter_code
_entity_poly.pdbx_strand_id
1 'polypeptide(L)'
;MIRVPVKSSVALWLLAPLMLSLSVVRPPNPRSDRASRLPTELGGFHLKKRMAITANMERLLGTRDVAWWVFADAAGHESYVTMVFHDSNWKSLHPPHICIRGSNFNIDQDGAMQVGLDDGRKIEV
;
A
#
# COMPACT_ATOMS: atom_id res chain seq x y z
N MET A 1 -21.28 13.41 -34.34
CA MET A 1 -20.73 12.22 -35.03
C MET A 1 -19.27 12.50 -35.37
N ILE A 2 -18.34 12.06 -34.52
CA ILE A 2 -16.91 12.36 -34.65
C ILE A 2 -16.33 11.41 -35.70
N ARG A 3 -16.00 11.90 -36.89
CA ARG A 3 -15.32 11.12 -37.93
C ARG A 3 -13.84 11.02 -37.55
N VAL A 4 -13.41 9.85 -37.08
CA VAL A 4 -11.99 9.54 -36.90
C VAL A 4 -11.39 9.29 -38.29
N PRO A 5 -10.40 10.08 -38.75
CA PRO A 5 -9.82 9.90 -40.07
C PRO A 5 -9.07 8.56 -40.14
N VAL A 6 -9.34 7.77 -41.18
CA VAL A 6 -8.81 6.39 -41.39
C VAL A 6 -7.28 6.35 -41.48
N LYS A 7 -6.62 7.47 -41.80
CA LYS A 7 -5.15 7.64 -41.77
C LYS A 7 -4.57 7.59 -40.34
N SER A 8 -5.41 7.72 -39.32
CA SER A 8 -5.04 7.68 -37.90
C SER A 8 -4.90 6.25 -37.36
N SER A 9 -5.47 5.25 -38.05
CA SER A 9 -5.48 3.85 -37.57
C SER A 9 -4.12 3.17 -37.70
N VAL A 10 -3.39 3.40 -38.81
CA VAL A 10 -2.03 2.84 -39.00
C VAL A 10 -1.05 3.42 -37.98
N ALA A 11 -1.14 4.73 -37.72
CA ALA A 11 -0.34 5.38 -36.68
C ALA A 11 -0.63 4.81 -35.28
N LEU A 12 -1.91 4.52 -34.98
CA LEU A 12 -2.29 3.87 -33.71
C LEU A 12 -1.68 2.46 -33.59
N TRP A 13 -1.70 1.67 -34.65
CA TRP A 13 -1.12 0.33 -34.66
C TRP A 13 0.41 0.34 -34.49
N LEU A 14 1.09 1.36 -35.02
CA LEU A 14 2.53 1.54 -34.83
C LEU A 14 2.86 2.05 -33.42
N LEU A 15 2.00 2.87 -32.81
CA LEU A 15 2.17 3.36 -31.44
C LEU A 15 1.74 2.33 -30.39
N ALA A 16 0.84 1.40 -30.71
CA ALA A 16 0.35 0.37 -29.81
C ALA A 16 1.47 -0.49 -29.18
N PRO A 17 2.45 -1.05 -29.93
CA PRO A 17 3.54 -1.82 -29.32
C PRO A 17 4.45 -0.96 -28.44
N LEU A 18 4.66 0.32 -28.80
CA LEU A 18 5.42 1.25 -27.97
C LEU A 18 4.70 1.51 -26.64
N MET A 19 3.39 1.80 -26.69
CA MET A 19 2.55 1.96 -25.50
C MET A 19 2.49 0.68 -24.66
N LEU A 20 2.39 -0.49 -25.30
CA LEU A 20 2.41 -1.78 -24.63
C LEU A 20 3.76 -2.01 -23.93
N SER A 21 4.88 -1.68 -24.58
CA SER A 21 6.21 -1.80 -23.98
C SER A 21 6.36 -0.92 -22.74
N LEU A 22 5.85 0.31 -22.79
CA LEU A 22 5.85 1.23 -21.64
C LEU A 22 5.01 0.72 -20.47
N SER A 23 3.98 -0.09 -20.72
CA SER A 23 3.19 -0.72 -19.65
C SER A 23 3.91 -1.89 -18.95
N VAL A 24 4.93 -2.45 -19.60
CA VAL A 24 5.76 -3.54 -19.06
C VAL A 24 7.01 -3.00 -18.36
N VAL A 25 7.57 -1.87 -18.83
CA VAL A 25 8.71 -1.22 -18.20
C VAL A 25 8.33 -0.77 -16.79
N ARG A 26 8.94 -1.40 -15.78
CA ARG A 26 8.87 -0.92 -14.40
C ARG A 26 10.06 0.00 -14.15
N PRO A 27 9.86 1.15 -13.48
CA PRO A 27 10.99 1.96 -13.03
C PRO A 27 11.91 1.10 -12.15
N PRO A 28 13.24 1.28 -12.24
CA PRO A 28 14.18 0.57 -11.39
C PRO A 28 13.83 0.87 -9.93
N ASN A 29 13.73 -0.18 -9.12
CA ASN A 29 13.28 -0.10 -7.73
C ASN A 29 14.37 0.62 -6.91
N PRO A 30 14.19 1.88 -6.51
CA PRO A 30 15.17 2.54 -5.69
C PRO A 30 15.05 1.99 -4.25
N ARG A 31 16.18 1.98 -3.54
CA ARG A 31 16.41 1.63 -2.13
C ARG A 31 15.32 0.81 -1.43
N SER A 32 15.63 -0.46 -1.15
CA SER A 32 14.79 -1.41 -0.42
C SER A 32 15.16 -1.58 1.07
N ASP A 33 15.60 -0.51 1.73
CA ASP A 33 16.20 -0.59 3.05
C ASP A 33 15.65 0.41 4.07
N ARG A 34 14.50 1.05 3.82
CA ARG A 34 13.88 1.95 4.80
C ARG A 34 13.10 1.18 5.86
N ALA A 35 12.39 0.14 5.44
CA ALA A 35 11.69 -0.76 6.34
C ALA A 35 12.62 -1.37 7.38
N SER A 36 13.86 -1.71 6.99
CA SER A 36 14.85 -2.26 7.93
C SER A 36 15.42 -1.23 8.90
N ARG A 37 15.28 0.07 8.63
CA ARG A 37 15.76 1.18 9.47
C ARG A 37 14.73 1.68 10.48
N LEU A 38 13.52 1.11 10.49
CA LEU A 38 12.53 1.49 11.47
C LEU A 38 13.05 1.22 12.89
N PRO A 39 12.74 2.12 13.84
CA PRO A 39 13.22 1.97 15.21
C PRO A 39 12.62 0.74 15.87
N THR A 40 13.37 0.13 16.78
CA THR A 40 12.89 -0.98 17.61
C THR A 40 12.07 -0.51 18.80
N GLU A 41 11.91 0.80 18.98
CA GLU A 41 11.13 1.42 20.05
C GLU A 41 10.22 2.52 19.50
N LEU A 42 8.97 2.53 19.95
CA LEU A 42 7.95 3.49 19.55
C LEU A 42 7.14 3.89 20.78
N GLY A 43 7.40 5.06 21.34
CA GLY A 43 6.57 5.63 22.42
C GLY A 43 6.36 4.71 23.63
N GLY A 44 7.40 3.99 24.07
CA GLY A 44 7.33 3.03 25.19
C GLY A 44 6.96 1.59 24.80
N PHE A 45 6.68 1.34 23.52
CA PHE A 45 6.55 -0.01 22.98
C PHE A 45 7.88 -0.48 22.39
N HIS A 46 8.26 -1.72 22.67
CA HIS A 46 9.48 -2.37 22.17
C HIS A 46 9.13 -3.43 21.12
N LEU A 47 10.00 -3.60 20.13
CA LEU A 47 9.82 -4.60 19.09
C LEU A 47 9.77 -6.00 19.69
N LYS A 48 8.62 -6.66 19.55
CA LYS A 48 8.39 -8.04 19.98
C LYS A 48 8.66 -9.04 18.87
N LYS A 49 8.17 -8.77 17.66
CA LYS A 49 8.26 -9.71 16.53
C LYS A 49 8.31 -8.99 15.20
N ARG A 50 9.11 -9.52 14.28
CA ARG A 50 9.04 -9.17 12.85
C ARG A 50 8.26 -10.25 12.13
N MET A 51 7.17 -9.88 11.48
CA MET A 51 6.38 -10.82 10.67
C MET A 51 7.07 -11.05 9.33
N ALA A 52 7.02 -12.28 8.85
CA ALA A 52 7.54 -12.63 7.54
C ALA A 52 6.66 -12.02 6.45
N ILE A 53 7.28 -11.30 5.52
CA ILE A 53 6.62 -10.85 4.30
C ILE A 53 6.71 -11.99 3.27
N THR A 54 5.57 -12.42 2.75
CA THR A 54 5.53 -13.49 1.73
C THR A 54 5.77 -12.93 0.33
N ALA A 55 6.24 -13.76 -0.60
CA ALA A 55 6.41 -13.36 -2.00
C ALA A 55 5.10 -12.88 -2.65
N ASN A 56 3.95 -13.41 -2.24
CA ASN A 56 2.65 -12.92 -2.71
C ASN A 56 2.35 -11.50 -2.19
N MET A 57 2.70 -11.20 -0.94
CA MET A 57 2.58 -9.85 -0.39
C MET A 57 3.51 -8.87 -1.11
N GLU A 58 4.76 -9.24 -1.37
CA GLU A 58 5.68 -8.40 -2.17
C GLU A 58 5.10 -8.10 -3.56
N ARG A 59 4.52 -9.12 -4.21
CA ARG A 59 3.88 -8.97 -5.53
C ARG A 59 2.69 -8.03 -5.50
N LEU A 60 1.84 -8.14 -4.47
CA LEU A 60 0.64 -7.31 -4.30
C LEU A 60 0.99 -5.86 -3.95
N LEU A 61 1.95 -5.68 -3.05
CA LEU A 61 2.42 -4.37 -2.64
C LEU A 61 3.25 -3.71 -3.73
N GLY A 62 3.89 -4.49 -4.61
CA GLY A 62 4.74 -3.96 -5.67
C GLY A 62 6.09 -3.44 -5.16
N THR A 63 6.43 -3.73 -3.89
CA THR A 63 7.68 -3.36 -3.25
C THR A 63 8.11 -4.44 -2.25
N ARG A 64 9.42 -4.50 -1.98
CA ARG A 64 10.03 -5.30 -0.91
C ARG A 64 10.38 -4.46 0.31
N ASP A 65 10.30 -3.13 0.19
CA ASP A 65 10.61 -2.20 1.27
C ASP A 65 9.39 -2.09 2.20
N VAL A 66 9.13 -3.17 2.95
CA VAL A 66 7.93 -3.33 3.78
C VAL A 66 8.33 -3.81 5.17
N ALA A 67 7.76 -3.19 6.19
CA ALA A 67 7.83 -3.66 7.55
C ALA A 67 6.45 -4.07 8.03
N TRP A 68 6.35 -5.27 8.60
CA TRP A 68 5.17 -5.72 9.33
C TRP A 68 5.61 -6.26 10.67
N TRP A 69 5.55 -5.42 11.70
CA TRP A 69 6.16 -5.69 12.99
C TRP A 69 5.11 -5.62 14.10
N VAL A 70 5.36 -6.39 15.15
CA VAL A 70 4.59 -6.38 16.39
C VAL A 70 5.46 -5.75 17.45
N PHE A 71 4.94 -4.73 18.10
CA PHE A 71 5.54 -4.09 19.26
C PHE A 71 4.73 -4.44 20.51
N ALA A 72 5.37 -4.42 21.67
CA ALA A 72 4.70 -4.59 22.96
C ALA A 72 5.25 -3.62 24.01
N ASP A 73 4.38 -3.11 24.87
CA ASP A 73 4.79 -2.31 26.03
C ASP A 73 5.18 -3.19 27.23
N ALA A 74 5.59 -2.54 28.33
CA ALA A 74 5.94 -3.23 29.57
C ALA A 74 4.74 -3.96 30.23
N ALA A 75 3.50 -3.58 29.90
CA ALA A 75 2.29 -4.23 30.37
C ALA A 75 1.86 -5.41 29.47
N GLY A 76 2.56 -5.63 28.35
CA GLY A 76 2.30 -6.71 27.41
C GLY A 76 1.25 -6.38 26.33
N HIS A 77 0.78 -5.14 26.24
CA HIS A 77 -0.15 -4.71 25.19
C HIS A 77 0.55 -4.71 23.84
N GLU A 78 -0.06 -5.33 22.84
CA GLU A 78 0.52 -5.43 21.49
C GLU A 78 0.03 -4.34 20.55
N SER A 79 0.94 -3.84 19.71
CA SER A 79 0.63 -2.96 18.59
C SER A 79 1.20 -3.52 17.29
N TYR A 80 0.37 -3.54 16.25
CA TYR A 80 0.72 -4.06 14.94
C TYR A 80 1.01 -2.90 13.99
N VAL A 81 2.27 -2.76 13.60
CA VAL A 81 2.74 -1.68 12.72
C VAL A 81 3.03 -2.26 11.35
N THR A 82 2.35 -1.73 10.33
CA THR A 82 2.65 -2.04 8.93
C THR A 82 3.05 -0.76 8.22
N MET A 83 4.25 -0.73 7.63
CA MET A 83 4.76 0.39 6.85
C MET A 83 5.25 -0.12 5.50
N VAL A 84 4.81 0.56 4.45
CA VAL A 84 5.12 0.21 3.05
C VAL A 84 5.82 1.42 2.43
N PHE A 85 7.05 1.23 1.95
CA PHE A 85 7.84 2.26 1.32
C PHE A 85 7.87 2.08 -0.19
N HIS A 86 7.60 3.18 -0.90
CA HIS A 86 7.65 3.28 -2.34
C HIS A 86 8.41 4.54 -2.73
N ASP A 87 9.44 4.43 -3.56
CA ASP A 87 10.07 5.61 -4.17
C ASP A 87 9.34 6.11 -5.41
N SER A 88 8.81 5.19 -6.20
CA SER A 88 8.23 5.47 -7.50
C SER A 88 6.86 4.80 -7.59
N ASN A 89 5.94 5.20 -6.72
CA ASN A 89 4.58 4.71 -6.85
C ASN A 89 3.90 5.43 -8.02
N TRP A 90 3.86 4.79 -9.19
CA TRP A 90 3.08 5.28 -10.34
C TRP A 90 1.59 4.91 -10.25
N LYS A 91 1.22 4.09 -9.25
CA LYS A 91 -0.15 3.71 -8.93
C LYS A 91 -0.35 3.88 -7.44
N SER A 92 -0.96 4.99 -7.04
CA SER A 92 -1.24 5.27 -5.63
C SER A 92 -1.76 4.03 -4.87
N LEU A 93 -1.04 3.64 -3.83
CA LEU A 93 -1.63 2.89 -2.72
C LEU A 93 -2.43 3.90 -1.90
N HIS A 94 -3.63 4.20 -2.38
CA HIS A 94 -4.56 5.02 -1.64
C HIS A 94 -5.17 4.15 -0.53
N PRO A 95 -5.18 4.63 0.73
CA PRO A 95 -6.08 4.11 1.73
C PRO A 95 -7.49 3.97 1.12
N PRO A 96 -8.20 2.86 1.35
CA PRO A 96 -9.49 2.58 0.70
C PRO A 96 -10.46 3.78 0.76
N HIS A 97 -10.48 4.47 1.90
CA HIS A 97 -11.22 5.70 2.15
C HIS A 97 -10.99 6.82 1.13
N ILE A 98 -9.73 7.11 0.76
CA ILE A 98 -9.38 8.20 -0.16
C ILE A 98 -9.74 7.80 -1.60
N CYS A 99 -9.57 6.52 -1.95
CA CYS A 99 -9.98 5.95 -3.24
C CYS A 99 -11.49 6.07 -3.48
N ILE A 100 -12.29 5.78 -2.46
CA ILE A 100 -13.76 5.80 -2.57
C ILE A 100 -14.27 7.23 -2.75
N ARG A 101 -13.80 8.17 -1.92
CA ARG A 101 -14.16 9.59 -2.04
C ARG A 101 -13.73 10.20 -3.38
N GLY A 102 -12.53 9.84 -3.86
CA GLY A 102 -12.01 10.32 -5.16
C GLY A 102 -12.76 9.77 -6.38
N SER A 103 -13.51 8.68 -6.22
CA SER A 103 -14.26 8.01 -7.30
C SER A 103 -15.74 8.44 -7.36
N ASN A 104 -16.12 9.55 -6.71
CA ASN A 104 -17.50 10.02 -6.57
C ASN A 104 -18.47 9.02 -5.93
N PHE A 105 -17.94 8.05 -5.17
CA PHE A 105 -18.76 7.19 -4.34
C PHE A 105 -18.88 7.80 -2.94
N ASN A 106 -20.09 7.77 -2.38
CA ASN A 106 -20.31 8.08 -0.98
C ASN A 106 -20.02 6.85 -0.12
N ILE A 107 -19.33 7.07 1.00
CA ILE A 107 -19.22 6.07 2.05
C ILE A 107 -20.51 6.18 2.86
N ASP A 108 -21.45 5.25 2.63
CA ASP A 108 -22.74 5.23 3.33
C ASP A 108 -22.58 4.93 4.83
N GLN A 109 -21.54 4.16 5.19
CA GLN A 109 -21.19 3.88 6.58
C GLN A 109 -19.67 3.70 6.71
N ASP A 110 -19.03 4.58 7.48
CA ASP A 110 -17.63 4.40 7.87
C ASP A 110 -17.63 3.56 9.15
N GLY A 111 -17.20 2.30 9.05
CA GLY A 111 -17.26 1.36 10.15
C GLY A 111 -16.02 1.45 11.02
N ALA A 112 -16.15 1.97 12.24
CA ALA A 112 -15.17 1.76 13.29
C ALA A 112 -15.29 0.31 13.79
N MET A 113 -14.22 -0.47 13.71
CA MET A 113 -14.18 -1.78 14.36
C MET A 113 -13.79 -1.57 15.83
N GLN A 114 -14.67 -1.94 16.76
CA GLN A 114 -14.28 -2.02 18.17
C GLN A 114 -13.25 -3.13 18.31
N VAL A 115 -11.98 -2.74 18.45
CA VAL A 115 -10.94 -3.66 18.90
C VAL A 115 -11.18 -3.84 20.40
N GLY A 116 -11.73 -4.99 20.77
CA GLY A 116 -11.89 -5.36 22.17
C GLY A 116 -10.52 -5.60 22.79
N LEU A 117 -10.21 -4.86 23.86
CA LEU A 117 -9.07 -5.17 24.70
C LEU A 117 -9.44 -6.34 25.62
N ASP A 118 -8.45 -7.16 25.98
CA ASP A 118 -8.65 -8.32 26.89
C ASP A 118 -9.19 -7.94 28.28
N ASP A 119 -9.17 -6.65 28.64
CA ASP A 119 -9.73 -6.10 29.88
C ASP A 119 -11.21 -5.66 29.74
N GLY A 120 -11.84 -5.92 28.60
CA GLY A 120 -13.24 -5.59 28.32
C GLY A 120 -13.51 -4.14 27.93
N ARG A 121 -12.49 -3.28 27.87
CA ARG A 121 -12.64 -1.90 27.37
C ARG A 121 -12.67 -1.88 25.84
N LYS A 122 -13.45 -0.94 25.31
CA LYS A 122 -13.67 -0.76 23.88
C LYS A 122 -13.09 0.60 23.49
N ILE A 123 -12.23 0.61 22.48
CA ILE A 123 -11.73 1.84 21.87
C ILE A 123 -12.37 1.94 20.49
N GLU A 124 -12.99 3.09 20.21
CA GLU A 124 -13.39 3.46 18.84
C GLU A 124 -12.16 3.96 18.09
N VAL A 125 -11.84 3.31 16.97
CA VAL A 125 -10.82 3.74 16.00
C VAL A 125 -11.51 4.09 14.70
#